data_AF-A0A660PXC6-F1
#
_entry.id   AF-A0A660PXC6-F1
#
_cell.length_a   1.000
_cell.length_b   1.000
_cell.length_c   1.000
_cell.angle_alpha   90.00
_cell.angle_beta   90.00
_cell.angle_gamma   90.00
#
_symmetry.space_group_name_H-M   'P 1'
#
loop_
_entity.id
_entity.type
_entity.pdbx_description
1 polymer ?
#
loop_
_entity_poly.entity_id
_entity_poly.type
_entity_poly.pdbx_seq_one_letter_code
_entity_poly.pdbx_strand_id
1 'polypeptide(L)'
;MAYRIKGPDKKTDEGLLSGNIKKTGVTEGDHEIELCGILDAQWSVKEAKVGDKVKITAKTTGIKSGESVAIQVFVKDANFADRLFDSLEAKVQSNKIEIDWELKVDEKLEEHADYKEGLGRYSVPFYFFVVHVSDLRQTSGLLKYQDWMELELTDEDGEAIGGTQYTLYLPSGETRTGKLDSDGYAKVEQIPPGKVNVTYDTRSADE
;
A
#
# COMPACT_ATOMS: atom_id res chain seq x y z
N MET A 1 -5.09 -0.48 -22.14
CA MET A 1 -4.93 -1.64 -23.04
C MET A 1 -4.17 -1.16 -24.26
N ALA A 2 -3.48 -2.04 -24.96
CA ALA A 2 -2.68 -1.79 -26.14
C ALA A 2 -3.02 -2.84 -27.20
N TYR A 3 -2.62 -2.58 -28.44
CA TYR A 3 -2.77 -3.52 -29.55
C TYR A 3 -1.41 -3.77 -30.20
N ARG A 4 -1.30 -4.94 -30.83
CA ARG A 4 -0.22 -5.28 -31.75
C ARG A 4 -0.83 -5.91 -32.99
N ILE A 5 -0.54 -5.37 -34.17
CA ILE A 5 -0.98 -5.89 -35.47
C ILE A 5 0.28 -6.32 -36.22
N LYS A 6 0.34 -7.60 -36.56
CA LYS A 6 1.41 -8.16 -37.39
C LYS A 6 0.87 -8.46 -38.78
N GLY A 7 1.47 -7.82 -39.78
CA GLY A 7 1.13 -8.03 -41.19
C GLY A 7 1.81 -9.26 -41.79
N PRO A 8 1.38 -9.67 -43.00
CA PRO A 8 1.98 -10.79 -43.73
C PRO A 8 3.45 -10.55 -44.10
N ASP A 9 3.86 -9.29 -44.19
CA ASP A 9 5.25 -8.86 -44.40
C ASP A 9 6.11 -8.94 -43.13
N LYS A 10 5.57 -9.49 -42.04
CA LYS A 10 6.16 -9.57 -40.69
C LYS A 10 6.43 -8.21 -40.04
N LYS A 11 5.92 -7.10 -40.59
CA LYS A 11 5.97 -5.82 -39.90
C LYS A 11 4.94 -5.79 -38.79
N THR A 12 5.34 -5.18 -37.68
CA THR A 12 4.52 -5.02 -36.50
C THR A 12 4.16 -3.55 -36.34
N ASP A 13 2.89 -3.29 -36.10
CA ASP A 13 2.36 -1.99 -35.69
C ASP A 13 1.76 -2.14 -34.29
N GLU A 14 2.08 -1.22 -33.40
CA GLU A 14 1.65 -1.28 -32.00
C GLU A 14 1.26 0.10 -31.48
N GLY A 15 0.37 0.13 -30.50
CA GLY A 15 -0.11 1.38 -29.93
C GLY A 15 -1.07 1.19 -28.77
N LEU A 16 -1.35 2.28 -28.07
CA LEU A 16 -2.37 2.31 -27.02
C LEU A 16 -3.77 2.26 -27.63
N LEU A 17 -4.64 1.45 -27.04
CA LEU A 17 -6.03 1.32 -27.45
C LEU A 17 -6.88 2.31 -26.64
N SER A 18 -7.34 3.37 -27.30
CA SER A 18 -8.23 4.41 -26.75
C SER A 18 -9.57 4.50 -27.49
N GLY A 19 -10.04 3.38 -28.06
CA GLY A 19 -11.29 3.31 -28.82
C GLY A 19 -11.18 2.36 -30.00
N ASN A 20 -11.69 2.76 -31.16
CA ASN A 20 -11.60 1.97 -32.39
C ASN A 20 -10.27 2.17 -33.09
N ILE A 21 -9.66 1.09 -33.57
CA ILE A 21 -8.51 1.14 -34.48
C ILE A 21 -9.04 1.05 -35.91
N LYS A 22 -8.69 2.03 -36.75
CA LYS A 22 -8.96 1.98 -38.19
C LYS A 22 -7.65 2.14 -38.95
N LYS A 23 -7.28 1.12 -39.72
CA LYS A 23 -6.11 1.14 -40.59
C LYS A 23 -6.55 0.94 -42.04
N THR A 24 -6.10 1.83 -42.91
CA THR A 24 -6.37 1.80 -44.36
C THR A 24 -5.09 1.49 -45.12
N GLY A 25 -5.20 0.89 -46.31
CA GLY A 25 -4.02 0.56 -47.12
C GLY A 25 -3.15 -0.54 -46.51
N VAL A 26 -3.77 -1.51 -45.84
CA VAL A 26 -3.06 -2.71 -45.33
C VAL A 26 -2.70 -3.64 -46.48
N THR A 27 -1.56 -4.33 -46.36
CA THR A 27 -1.08 -5.30 -47.34
C THR A 27 -2.07 -6.45 -47.46
N GLU A 28 -2.29 -7.03 -48.64
CA GLU A 28 -3.17 -8.21 -48.77
C GLU A 28 -2.55 -9.44 -48.08
N GLY A 29 -3.37 -10.23 -47.40
CA GLY A 29 -2.98 -11.46 -46.71
C GLY A 29 -3.39 -11.50 -45.23
N ASP A 30 -2.93 -12.53 -44.52
CA ASP A 30 -3.27 -12.77 -43.12
C ASP A 30 -2.63 -11.74 -42.20
N HIS A 31 -3.44 -11.22 -41.27
CA HIS A 31 -2.99 -10.36 -40.18
C HIS A 31 -3.29 -11.01 -38.86
N GLU A 32 -2.34 -10.89 -37.94
CA GLU A 32 -2.51 -11.31 -36.56
C GLU A 32 -2.72 -10.07 -35.69
N ILE A 33 -3.79 -10.04 -34.91
CA ILE A 33 -4.12 -8.95 -34.00
C ILE A 33 -4.08 -9.48 -32.58
N GLU A 34 -3.24 -8.90 -31.75
CA GLU A 34 -3.10 -9.21 -30.33
C GLU A 34 -3.52 -7.99 -29.51
N LEU A 35 -4.29 -8.24 -28.44
CA LEU A 35 -4.62 -7.23 -27.43
C LEU A 35 -3.76 -7.46 -26.19
N CYS A 36 -3.05 -6.43 -25.77
CA CYS A 36 -2.13 -6.46 -24.65
C CYS A 36 -2.67 -5.59 -23.52
N GLY A 37 -2.77 -6.10 -22.30
CA GLY A 37 -3.39 -5.34 -21.21
C GLY A 37 -3.10 -5.87 -19.83
N ILE A 38 -3.19 -4.97 -18.84
CA ILE A 38 -3.38 -5.33 -17.43
C ILE A 38 -4.89 -5.22 -17.19
N LEU A 39 -5.52 -6.36 -16.94
CA LEU A 39 -6.98 -6.51 -16.85
C LEU A 39 -7.51 -6.20 -15.45
N ASP A 40 -6.69 -6.47 -14.44
CA ASP A 40 -7.06 -6.37 -13.02
C ASP A 40 -5.79 -6.19 -12.18
N ALA A 41 -5.90 -5.48 -11.07
CA ALA A 41 -4.84 -5.29 -10.09
C ALA A 41 -5.47 -5.19 -8.70
N GLN A 42 -5.11 -6.11 -7.81
CA GLN A 42 -5.71 -6.18 -6.47
C GLN A 42 -4.74 -6.70 -5.42
N TRP A 43 -4.92 -6.21 -4.21
CA TRP A 43 -4.41 -6.82 -3.00
C TRP A 43 -5.19 -8.10 -2.69
N SER A 44 -4.56 -9.08 -2.03
CA SER A 44 -5.24 -10.29 -1.56
C SER A 44 -6.27 -10.02 -0.47
N VAL A 45 -6.15 -8.90 0.23
CA VAL A 45 -7.01 -8.48 1.35
C VAL A 45 -7.30 -6.99 1.27
N LYS A 46 -8.34 -6.52 1.99
CA LYS A 46 -8.66 -5.10 2.12
C LYS A 46 -8.09 -4.45 3.37
N GLU A 47 -7.77 -5.27 4.37
CA GLU A 47 -7.20 -4.86 5.65
C GLU A 47 -6.10 -5.86 6.07
N ALA A 48 -5.03 -5.36 6.69
CA ALA A 48 -3.90 -6.17 7.16
C ALA A 48 -3.27 -5.55 8.42
N LYS A 49 -2.52 -6.34 9.19
CA LYS A 49 -1.70 -5.85 10.31
C LYS A 49 -0.27 -5.58 9.85
N VAL A 50 0.41 -4.63 10.50
CA VAL A 50 1.85 -4.44 10.29
C VAL A 50 2.59 -5.77 10.54
N GLY A 51 3.52 -6.11 9.64
CA GLY A 51 4.18 -7.42 9.62
C GLY A 51 3.44 -8.54 8.87
N ASP A 52 2.15 -8.36 8.52
CA ASP A 52 1.46 -9.31 7.66
C ASP A 52 1.99 -9.25 6.23
N LYS A 53 2.24 -10.44 5.65
CA LYS A 53 2.51 -10.59 4.23
C LYS A 53 1.19 -10.59 3.46
N VAL A 54 1.02 -9.60 2.60
CA VAL A 54 -0.10 -9.48 1.67
C VAL A 54 0.36 -9.75 0.25
N LYS A 55 -0.51 -10.31 -0.59
CA LYS A 55 -0.17 -10.59 -1.99
C LYS A 55 -0.65 -9.46 -2.88
N ILE A 56 0.25 -8.95 -3.70
CA ILE A 56 -0.05 -8.10 -4.85
C ILE A 56 -0.30 -9.02 -6.03
N THR A 57 -1.47 -8.87 -6.67
CA THR A 57 -1.82 -9.66 -7.86
C THR A 57 -2.27 -8.76 -9.00
N ALA A 58 -1.91 -9.12 -10.22
CA ALA A 58 -2.49 -8.53 -11.42
C ALA A 58 -2.70 -9.59 -12.50
N LYS A 59 -3.80 -9.46 -13.25
CA LYS A 59 -4.09 -10.31 -14.40
C LYS A 59 -3.69 -9.57 -15.67
N THR A 60 -3.02 -10.25 -16.58
CA THR A 60 -2.58 -9.70 -17.85
C THR A 60 -3.17 -10.46 -19.03
N THR A 61 -3.08 -9.88 -20.21
CA THR A 61 -3.39 -10.53 -21.48
C THR A 61 -2.45 -9.99 -22.55
N GLY A 62 -2.04 -10.83 -23.51
CA GLY A 62 -1.12 -10.45 -24.59
C GLY A 62 0.25 -9.93 -24.14
N ILE A 63 0.62 -10.12 -22.87
CA ILE A 63 1.93 -9.75 -22.34
C ILE A 63 2.75 -11.02 -22.15
N LYS A 64 3.96 -11.04 -22.70
CA LYS A 64 4.83 -12.22 -22.71
C LYS A 64 5.26 -12.60 -21.29
N SER A 65 5.30 -13.89 -21.03
CA SER A 65 5.92 -14.40 -19.81
C SER A 65 7.40 -14.00 -19.77
N GLY A 66 7.87 -13.58 -18.60
CA GLY A 66 9.23 -13.08 -18.39
C GLY A 66 9.39 -11.57 -18.59
N GLU A 67 8.38 -10.88 -19.11
CA GLU A 67 8.37 -9.41 -19.21
C GLU A 67 8.52 -8.78 -17.82
N SER A 68 9.40 -7.78 -17.71
CA SER A 68 9.67 -7.09 -16.45
C SER A 68 8.52 -6.16 -16.07
N VAL A 69 8.24 -6.10 -14.78
CA VAL A 69 7.13 -5.33 -14.20
C VAL A 69 7.69 -4.47 -13.08
N ALA A 70 7.37 -3.18 -13.10
CA ALA A 70 7.58 -2.31 -11.96
C ALA A 70 6.26 -2.14 -11.19
N ILE A 71 6.31 -2.25 -9.88
CA ILE A 71 5.15 -2.08 -9.00
C ILE A 71 5.50 -0.99 -8.01
N GLN A 72 4.72 0.08 -7.99
CA GLN A 72 4.91 1.20 -7.10
C GLN A 72 3.80 1.20 -6.05
N VAL A 73 4.16 1.11 -4.77
CA VAL A 73 3.22 1.19 -3.65
C VAL A 73 3.20 2.63 -3.13
N PHE A 74 2.01 3.18 -2.94
CA PHE A 74 1.78 4.56 -2.50
C PHE A 74 1.02 4.58 -1.17
N VAL A 75 1.35 5.55 -0.33
CA VAL A 75 0.49 5.96 0.79
C VAL A 75 -0.51 6.99 0.29
N LYS A 76 -1.79 6.75 0.55
CA LYS A 76 -2.86 7.69 0.24
C LYS A 76 -2.67 8.96 1.06
N ASP A 77 -2.86 10.11 0.43
CA ASP A 77 -3.02 11.39 1.13
C ASP A 77 -4.38 11.97 0.76
N ALA A 78 -5.21 12.26 1.77
CA ALA A 78 -6.58 12.74 1.54
C ALA A 78 -6.61 14.19 1.07
N ASN A 79 -5.63 15.00 1.49
CA ASN A 79 -5.62 16.45 1.26
C ASN A 79 -4.52 16.88 0.29
N PHE A 80 -3.61 15.98 -0.09
CA PHE A 80 -2.45 16.27 -0.92
C PHE A 80 -2.18 15.15 -1.93
N ALA A 81 -1.10 15.28 -2.68
CA ALA A 81 -0.64 14.24 -3.58
C ALA A 81 -0.26 12.98 -2.81
N ASP A 82 -0.70 11.82 -3.32
CA ASP A 82 -0.27 10.51 -2.82
C ASP A 82 1.25 10.38 -2.94
N ARG A 83 1.88 9.73 -1.96
CA ARG A 83 3.34 9.62 -1.88
C ARG A 83 3.80 8.20 -2.17
N LEU A 84 4.81 8.07 -3.02
CA LEU A 84 5.50 6.80 -3.24
C LEU A 84 6.11 6.32 -1.91
N PHE A 85 5.74 5.11 -1.51
CA PHE A 85 6.21 4.46 -0.30
C PHE A 85 7.26 3.38 -0.62
N ASP A 86 6.99 2.56 -1.64
CA ASP A 86 7.86 1.45 -2.00
C ASP A 86 7.84 1.15 -3.49
N SER A 87 8.89 0.48 -3.98
CA SER A 87 9.00 0.05 -5.36
C SER A 87 9.52 -1.38 -5.42
N LEU A 88 8.79 -2.24 -6.15
CA LEU A 88 9.08 -3.65 -6.30
C LEU A 88 9.25 -3.98 -7.78
N GLU A 89 10.00 -5.05 -8.05
CA GLU A 89 10.15 -5.62 -9.38
C GLU A 89 9.57 -7.03 -9.42
N ALA A 90 8.86 -7.35 -10.49
CA ALA A 90 8.31 -8.67 -10.73
C ALA A 90 8.42 -9.04 -12.22
N LYS A 91 7.96 -10.23 -12.56
CA LYS A 91 7.83 -10.68 -13.96
C LYS A 91 6.45 -11.21 -14.21
N VAL A 92 5.97 -11.06 -15.44
CA VAL A 92 4.75 -11.75 -15.88
C VAL A 92 5.02 -13.25 -15.95
N GLN A 93 4.15 -14.04 -15.35
CA GLN A 93 4.16 -15.50 -15.39
C GLN A 93 2.77 -15.98 -15.73
N SER A 94 2.62 -16.65 -16.88
CA SER A 94 1.34 -17.25 -17.30
C SER A 94 0.15 -16.27 -17.21
N ASN A 95 0.29 -15.08 -17.83
CA ASN A 95 -0.72 -14.02 -17.83
C ASN A 95 -1.06 -13.45 -16.43
N LYS A 96 -0.13 -13.55 -15.49
CA LYS A 96 -0.32 -13.10 -14.11
C LYS A 96 0.95 -12.46 -13.57
N ILE A 97 0.77 -11.56 -12.62
CA ILE A 97 1.84 -11.00 -11.78
C ILE A 97 1.44 -11.32 -10.34
N GLU A 98 2.35 -11.91 -9.58
CA GLU A 98 2.17 -12.19 -8.15
C GLU A 98 3.47 -11.91 -7.40
N ILE A 99 3.36 -11.13 -6.32
CA ILE A 99 4.47 -10.87 -5.40
C ILE A 99 3.89 -10.65 -4.01
N ASP A 100 4.63 -11.07 -2.98
CA ASP A 100 4.29 -10.77 -1.60
C ASP A 100 4.90 -9.42 -1.20
N TRP A 101 4.14 -8.63 -0.44
CA TRP A 101 4.55 -7.36 0.12
C TRP A 101 4.23 -7.34 1.61
N GLU A 102 5.05 -6.63 2.39
CA GLU A 102 4.94 -6.59 3.85
C GLU A 102 5.25 -5.16 4.30
N LEU A 103 4.31 -4.54 5.02
CA LEU A 103 4.58 -3.28 5.70
C LEU A 103 5.34 -3.59 6.99
N LYS A 104 6.56 -3.08 7.10
CA LYS A 104 7.43 -3.28 8.27
C LYS A 104 7.59 -2.00 9.07
N VAL A 105 7.86 -2.16 10.36
CA VAL A 105 8.41 -1.08 11.18
C VAL A 105 9.88 -0.98 10.84
N ASP A 106 10.18 -0.15 9.84
CA ASP A 106 11.52 0.10 9.33
C ASP A 106 11.73 1.59 9.05
N GLU A 107 12.95 1.94 8.63
CA GLU A 107 13.35 3.31 8.30
C GLU A 107 12.38 3.98 7.31
N LYS A 108 11.78 3.25 6.35
CA LYS A 108 10.83 3.84 5.41
C LYS A 108 9.54 4.28 6.09
N LEU A 109 9.03 3.47 7.03
CA LEU A 109 7.85 3.84 7.81
C LEU A 109 8.15 5.01 8.75
N GLU A 110 9.32 5.02 9.38
CA GLU A 110 9.79 6.11 10.24
C GLU A 110 9.94 7.43 9.47
N GLU A 111 10.65 7.42 8.34
CA GLU A 111 10.79 8.59 7.46
C GLU A 111 9.44 9.14 6.98
N HIS A 112 8.49 8.23 6.68
CA HIS A 112 7.14 8.64 6.31
C HIS A 112 6.43 9.34 7.48
N ALA A 113 6.53 8.79 8.68
CA ALA A 113 5.94 9.36 9.88
C ALA A 113 6.57 10.72 10.24
N ASP A 114 7.89 10.83 10.19
CA ASP A 114 8.65 12.07 10.42
C ASP A 114 8.24 13.17 9.45
N TYR A 115 8.12 12.84 8.16
CA TYR A 115 7.67 13.78 7.15
C TYR A 115 6.27 14.32 7.44
N LYS A 116 5.35 13.45 7.86
CA LYS A 116 3.98 13.85 8.19
C LYS A 116 3.94 14.73 9.42
N GLU A 117 4.67 14.34 10.47
CA GLU A 117 4.80 15.10 11.71
C GLU A 117 5.41 16.49 11.46
N GLY A 118 6.50 16.58 10.69
CA GLY A 118 7.14 17.85 10.35
C GLY A 118 6.26 18.83 9.56
N LEU A 119 5.20 18.32 8.92
CA LEU A 119 4.17 19.13 8.25
C LEU A 119 2.94 19.40 9.12
N GLY A 120 2.89 18.88 10.36
CA GLY A 120 1.71 18.91 11.20
C GLY A 120 0.51 18.17 10.57
N ARG A 121 0.78 17.10 9.81
CA ARG A 121 -0.22 16.37 9.03
C ARG A 121 -0.48 14.99 9.60
N TYR A 122 -1.71 14.56 9.42
CA TYR A 122 -2.12 13.20 9.74
C TYR A 122 -1.83 12.25 8.59
N SER A 123 -1.53 11.00 8.94
CA SER A 123 -1.43 9.89 8.00
C SER A 123 -2.75 9.14 7.94
N VAL A 124 -3.20 8.81 6.74
CA VAL A 124 -4.26 7.82 6.57
C VAL A 124 -3.59 6.48 6.28
N PRO A 125 -3.98 5.39 6.96
CA PRO A 125 -3.27 4.11 6.85
C PRO A 125 -3.69 3.32 5.61
N PHE A 126 -3.97 4.01 4.50
CA PHE A 126 -4.41 3.39 3.25
C PHE A 126 -3.28 3.39 2.22
N TYR A 127 -3.05 2.22 1.63
CA TYR A 127 -2.06 1.98 0.62
C TYR A 127 -2.74 1.52 -0.67
N PHE A 128 -2.18 1.87 -1.81
CA PHE A 128 -2.54 1.28 -3.10
C PHE A 128 -1.26 1.06 -3.90
N PHE A 129 -1.34 0.28 -4.98
CA PHE A 129 -0.21 0.10 -5.88
C PHE A 129 -0.60 0.40 -7.32
N VAL A 130 0.41 0.74 -8.11
CA VAL A 130 0.31 0.85 -9.55
C VAL A 130 1.27 -0.15 -10.18
N VAL A 131 0.73 -1.01 -11.04
CA VAL A 131 1.51 -1.95 -11.85
C VAL A 131 1.84 -1.27 -13.16
N HIS A 132 3.10 -1.30 -13.54
CA HIS A 132 3.63 -0.80 -14.80
C HIS A 132 4.24 -1.94 -15.60
N VAL A 133 3.77 -2.14 -16.84
CA VAL A 133 4.36 -3.08 -17.80
C VAL A 133 4.38 -2.42 -19.17
N SER A 134 5.58 -2.18 -19.70
CA SER A 134 5.75 -1.34 -20.89
C SER A 134 5.02 0.01 -20.68
N ASP A 135 4.19 0.46 -21.63
CA ASP A 135 3.38 1.69 -21.49
C ASP A 135 2.02 1.47 -20.79
N LEU A 136 1.74 0.26 -20.33
CA LEU A 136 0.49 -0.07 -19.64
C LEU A 136 0.62 0.18 -18.15
N ARG A 137 -0.43 0.75 -17.57
CA ARG A 137 -0.57 0.88 -16.12
C ARG A 137 -1.94 0.44 -15.64
N GLN A 138 -2.00 -0.11 -14.43
CA GLN A 138 -3.25 -0.36 -13.70
C GLN A 138 -3.06 -0.08 -12.22
N THR A 139 -4.05 0.58 -11.63
CA THR A 139 -4.07 0.94 -10.20
C THR A 139 -4.93 -0.06 -9.44
N SER A 140 -4.48 -0.46 -8.25
CA SER A 140 -5.26 -1.34 -7.38
C SER A 140 -6.28 -0.60 -6.53
N GLY A 141 -7.10 -1.37 -5.81
CA GLY A 141 -7.90 -0.83 -4.71
C GLY A 141 -7.06 -0.43 -3.49
N LEU A 142 -7.72 0.14 -2.48
CA LEU A 142 -7.08 0.50 -1.21
C LEU A 142 -6.90 -0.72 -0.30
N LEU A 143 -5.79 -0.74 0.42
CA LEU A 143 -5.46 -1.65 1.51
C LEU A 143 -5.24 -0.82 2.78
N LYS A 144 -6.03 -1.10 3.83
CA LYS A 144 -5.88 -0.45 5.13
C LYS A 144 -4.90 -1.25 6.01
N TYR A 145 -3.95 -0.58 6.64
CA TYR A 145 -3.14 -1.19 7.69
C TYR A 145 -3.61 -0.79 9.08
N GLN A 146 -3.45 -1.72 10.01
CA GLN A 146 -3.60 -1.52 11.44
C GLN A 146 -2.38 -2.08 12.15
N ASP A 147 -2.15 -1.60 13.35
CA ASP A 147 -1.12 -2.08 14.24
C ASP A 147 -1.68 -2.19 15.67
N TRP A 148 -0.82 -2.54 16.60
CA TRP A 148 -1.08 -2.54 18.03
C TRP A 148 0.11 -1.93 18.77
N MET A 149 -0.12 -1.46 19.98
CA MET A 149 0.94 -1.07 20.89
C MET A 149 0.63 -1.52 22.31
N GLU A 150 1.68 -1.66 23.11
CA GLU A 150 1.60 -1.89 24.54
C GLU A 150 2.10 -0.66 25.27
N LEU A 151 1.44 -0.34 26.37
CA LEU A 151 1.82 0.69 27.31
C LEU A 151 2.21 0.01 28.61
N GLU A 152 3.33 0.42 29.17
CA GLU A 152 3.79 0.02 30.49
C GLU A 152 4.25 1.28 31.21
N LEU A 153 3.76 1.47 32.44
CA LEU A 153 4.12 2.61 33.29
C LEU A 153 4.61 2.10 34.63
N THR A 154 5.87 2.40 34.92
CA THR A 154 6.54 2.09 36.18
C THR A 154 7.08 3.36 36.84
N ASP A 155 7.27 3.32 38.15
CA ASP A 155 7.95 4.37 38.90
C ASP A 155 9.49 4.24 38.82
N GLU A 156 10.20 5.09 39.57
CA GLU A 156 11.68 5.10 39.60
C GLU A 156 12.28 3.80 40.19
N ASP A 157 11.52 3.07 41.01
CA ASP A 157 11.92 1.81 41.63
C ASP A 157 11.55 0.59 40.76
N GLY A 158 10.80 0.81 39.67
CA GLY A 158 10.33 -0.22 38.75
C GLY A 158 8.99 -0.84 39.17
N GLU A 159 8.30 -0.28 40.16
CA GLU A 159 6.98 -0.74 40.58
C GLU A 159 5.92 -0.21 39.61
N ALA A 160 4.94 -1.07 39.29
CA ALA A 160 3.91 -0.75 38.32
C ALA A 160 2.94 0.33 38.83
N ILE A 161 2.69 1.35 38.01
CA ILE A 161 1.72 2.42 38.33
C ILE A 161 0.38 2.09 37.66
N GLY A 162 -0.35 1.19 38.30
CA GLY A 162 -1.67 0.77 37.86
C GLY A 162 -2.73 1.87 37.93
N GLY A 163 -3.81 1.71 37.15
CA GLY A 163 -4.96 2.60 37.20
C GLY A 163 -4.74 4.01 36.62
N THR A 164 -3.58 4.31 36.06
CA THR A 164 -3.34 5.62 35.44
C THR A 164 -4.16 5.79 34.15
N GLN A 165 -4.88 6.90 34.03
CA GLN A 165 -5.54 7.28 32.78
C GLN A 165 -4.50 7.73 31.74
N TYR A 166 -4.62 7.26 30.50
CA TYR A 166 -3.80 7.70 29.38
C TYR A 166 -4.64 8.28 28.25
N THR A 167 -4.01 9.15 27.45
CA THR A 167 -4.53 9.68 26.19
C THR A 167 -3.50 9.48 25.07
N LEU A 168 -3.94 8.88 23.97
CA LEU A 168 -3.20 8.66 22.74
C LEU A 168 -3.62 9.67 21.68
N TYR A 169 -2.64 10.26 21.01
CA TYR A 169 -2.83 11.04 19.80
C TYR A 169 -2.26 10.24 18.63
N LEU A 170 -3.15 9.65 17.83
CA LEU A 170 -2.79 8.71 16.78
C LEU A 170 -2.33 9.43 15.51
N PRO A 171 -1.55 8.77 14.64
CA PRO A 171 -1.13 9.33 13.35
C PRO A 171 -2.28 9.79 12.46
N SER A 172 -3.47 9.20 12.63
CA SER A 172 -4.69 9.56 11.90
C SER A 172 -5.33 10.88 12.36
N GLY A 173 -4.85 11.45 13.46
CA GLY A 173 -5.49 12.58 14.15
C GLY A 173 -6.61 12.18 15.10
N GLU A 174 -6.89 10.88 15.21
CA GLU A 174 -7.80 10.34 16.23
C GLU A 174 -7.16 10.44 17.62
N THR A 175 -7.96 10.86 18.61
CA THR A 175 -7.59 10.79 20.02
C THR A 175 -8.31 9.60 20.67
N ARG A 176 -7.56 8.76 21.38
CA ARG A 176 -8.13 7.64 22.17
C ARG A 176 -7.70 7.76 23.63
N THR A 177 -8.59 7.41 24.55
CA THR A 177 -8.31 7.42 25.98
C THR A 177 -8.52 6.03 26.56
N GLY A 178 -7.76 5.67 27.58
CA GLY A 178 -7.95 4.44 28.34
C GLY A 178 -7.32 4.52 29.71
N LYS A 179 -7.41 3.43 30.47
CA LYS A 179 -6.83 3.31 31.81
C LYS A 179 -5.90 2.10 31.81
N LEU A 180 -4.73 2.25 32.43
CA LEU A 180 -3.85 1.10 32.70
C LEU A 180 -4.54 0.16 33.70
N ASP A 181 -4.27 -1.13 33.59
CA ASP A 181 -4.73 -2.13 34.55
C ASP A 181 -3.98 -2.01 35.89
N SER A 182 -4.16 -2.97 36.80
CA SER A 182 -3.48 -2.96 38.10
C SER A 182 -1.97 -3.13 38.00
N ASP A 183 -1.48 -3.67 36.87
CA ASP A 183 -0.09 -4.00 36.64
C ASP A 183 0.60 -2.90 35.80
N GLY A 184 -0.02 -1.72 35.72
CA GLY A 184 0.53 -0.58 34.96
C GLY A 184 0.55 -0.81 33.46
N TYR A 185 -0.25 -1.76 32.95
CA TYR A 185 -0.22 -2.21 31.57
C TYR A 185 -1.49 -1.85 30.80
N ALA A 186 -1.36 -1.62 29.49
CA ALA A 186 -2.49 -1.65 28.57
C ALA A 186 -2.04 -2.09 27.18
N LYS A 187 -2.88 -2.92 26.52
CA LYS A 187 -2.75 -3.21 25.09
C LYS A 187 -3.79 -2.45 24.29
N VAL A 188 -3.32 -1.70 23.29
CA VAL A 188 -4.19 -0.92 22.40
C VAL A 188 -4.08 -1.47 20.99
N GLU A 189 -5.16 -2.05 20.49
CA GLU A 189 -5.23 -2.58 19.13
C GLU A 189 -5.83 -1.56 18.14
N GLN A 190 -5.75 -1.89 16.85
CA GLN A 190 -6.34 -1.12 15.76
C GLN A 190 -5.82 0.31 15.68
N ILE A 191 -4.55 0.52 15.97
CA ILE A 191 -3.89 1.82 15.80
C ILE A 191 -3.41 1.96 14.35
N PRO A 192 -3.47 3.15 13.73
CA PRO A 192 -2.79 3.39 12.46
C PRO A 192 -1.26 3.25 12.64
N PRO A 193 -0.54 2.64 11.69
CA PRO A 193 0.92 2.65 11.70
C PRO A 193 1.47 4.08 11.64
N GLY A 194 2.48 4.36 12.46
CA GLY A 194 3.16 5.65 12.54
C GLY A 194 3.40 6.10 13.98
N LYS A 195 3.82 7.36 14.16
CA LYS A 195 4.11 7.94 15.48
C LYS A 195 2.84 8.19 16.31
N VAL A 196 2.80 7.59 17.49
CA VAL A 196 1.76 7.82 18.49
C VAL A 196 2.35 8.67 19.62
N ASN A 197 1.68 9.76 19.98
CA ASN A 197 2.01 10.50 21.20
C ASN A 197 1.16 10.01 22.36
N VAL A 198 1.79 9.70 23.49
CA VAL A 198 1.13 9.20 24.70
C VAL A 198 1.26 10.22 25.81
N THR A 199 0.18 10.46 26.53
CA THR A 199 0.16 11.29 27.75
C THR A 199 -0.55 10.54 28.87
N TYR A 200 0.00 10.61 30.07
CA TYR A 200 -0.55 10.00 31.28
C TYR A 200 -1.07 11.10 32.22
N ASP A 201 -2.27 10.93 32.79
CA ASP A 201 -2.78 11.81 33.84
C ASP A 201 -2.31 11.30 35.20
N THR A 202 -1.16 11.80 35.65
CA THR A 202 -0.53 11.39 36.90
C THR A 202 -1.33 11.73 38.16
N ARG A 203 -2.44 12.48 38.05
CA ARG A 203 -3.35 12.75 39.18
C ARG A 203 -4.39 11.65 39.41
N SER A 204 -4.52 10.72 38.46
CA SER A 204 -5.52 9.64 38.51
C SER A 204 -5.03 8.37 39.20
N ALA A 205 -3.75 8.30 39.57
CA ALA A 205 -3.14 7.17 40.27
C ALA A 205 -3.29 7.25 41.81
N ASP A 206 -3.66 8.42 42.34
CA ASP A 206 -3.75 8.72 43.78
C ASP A 206 -5.19 8.66 44.34
N GLU A 207 -6.18 8.19 43.56
CA GLU A 207 -7.59 7.98 43.98
C GLU A 207 -7.96 6.50 44.10
#